data_AF-A0A0B2V9Z9-F1
#
_entry.id   AF-A0A0B2V9Z9-F1
#
_cell.length_a   1.000
_cell.length_b   1.000
_cell.length_c   1.000
_cell.angle_alpha   90.00
_cell.angle_beta   90.00
_cell.angle_gamma   90.00
#
_symmetry.space_group_name_H-M   'P 1'
#
loop_
_entity.id
_entity.type
_entity.pdbx_description
1 polymer ?
#
loop_
_entity_poly.entity_id
_entity_poly.type
_entity_poly.pdbx_seq_one_letter_code
_entity_poly.pdbx_strand_id
1 'polypeptide(L)'
;MIQPEKVKRPRIRMVRIDNESLDSEEDESVSDDVGSEDEDFDAMLEQQETSDDEGTAAVKPQPISLPNSTEDGEGTSSLPYVFDMPSSYEDLVRLLQPHSASEILTVIERLVKCHHPSLKEGNKKRLARLFLYLLRFYDSLSVDGAGKIDTLGVLIKCLYSLMKFDIEYAARCVRALLRQQWKAHLHDRRAVFGFRAVSLVRLVAALFPVSDFSHPVCTPTLAFAVSLVGTVRVTCIRIAARILVLIAVIIDYVTETRRYIPEVIAFMRGLLLMGVENRDEESSPTATFPISLPHRRMLFIENDGCVDKTSLMLKIADVFDDDLSSFEDTNENRLSVLRFAIALLCRLVSLYSIHHYSFKAIFGPFGDLLKRLPSQRYPSLLRAELEEAQACITAECDKNSTLKQLQKTKQRKKMLEMLEPRFDESFNAERSRNDTVKGGKKAEDKKLRRKYKKEMRGAMRELRKDNQFIAREKRREVEANDRMRRKKTKELLHSLQGQESEYKKNMYMKQAPRK
;
A
#
# COMPACT_ATOMS: atom_id res chain seq x y z
N MET A 1 -32.28 -55.84 34.11
CA MET A 1 -31.27 -55.32 35.06
C MET A 1 -29.89 -55.64 34.53
N ILE A 2 -29.17 -54.64 34.00
CA ILE A 2 -27.77 -54.74 33.58
C ILE A 2 -27.08 -53.49 34.15
N GLN A 3 -26.02 -53.74 34.91
CA GLN A 3 -25.35 -52.79 35.81
C GLN A 3 -24.49 -51.75 35.07
N PRO A 4 -24.41 -50.49 35.54
CA PRO A 4 -23.69 -49.39 34.89
C PRO A 4 -22.23 -49.31 35.32
N GLU A 5 -21.46 -50.40 35.14
CA GLU A 5 -20.00 -50.37 35.31
C GLU A 5 -19.33 -50.91 34.04
N LYS A 6 -18.99 -49.99 33.13
CA LYS A 6 -17.86 -50.03 32.17
C LYS A 6 -18.04 -49.00 31.04
N VAL A 7 -17.89 -47.73 31.36
CA VAL A 7 -17.49 -46.72 30.36
C VAL A 7 -16.38 -45.87 30.96
N LYS A 8 -15.14 -46.30 30.75
CA LYS A 8 -13.94 -45.51 31.10
C LYS A 8 -13.91 -44.28 30.19
N ARG A 9 -13.94 -43.09 30.81
CA ARG A 9 -13.79 -41.79 30.14
C ARG A 9 -12.47 -41.76 29.33
N PRO A 10 -12.45 -41.33 28.07
CA PRO A 10 -11.21 -41.14 27.34
C PRO A 10 -10.42 -39.96 27.94
N ARG A 11 -9.18 -40.22 28.38
CA ARG A 11 -8.21 -39.19 28.78
C ARG A 11 -7.73 -38.48 27.52
N ILE A 12 -8.06 -37.19 27.38
CA ILE A 12 -7.49 -36.31 26.36
C ILE A 12 -6.03 -36.05 26.73
N ARG A 13 -5.09 -36.54 25.91
CA ARG A 13 -3.66 -36.26 26.02
C ARG A 13 -3.42 -34.94 25.29
N MET A 14 -3.26 -33.84 26.02
CA MET A 14 -2.78 -32.59 25.43
C MET A 14 -1.32 -32.78 25.00
N VAL A 15 -1.10 -32.96 23.70
CA VAL A 15 0.23 -32.91 23.09
C VAL A 15 0.52 -31.44 22.81
N ARG A 16 1.41 -30.84 23.60
CA ARG A 16 2.08 -29.59 23.23
C ARG A 16 2.94 -29.90 22.01
N ILE A 17 2.58 -29.32 20.87
CA ILE A 17 3.43 -29.28 19.69
C ILE A 17 4.22 -28.00 19.84
N ASP A 18 5.47 -28.14 20.29
CA ASP A 18 6.46 -27.07 20.23
C ASP A 18 6.79 -26.88 18.75
N ASN A 19 6.31 -25.78 18.18
CA ASN A 19 6.54 -25.40 16.79
C ASN A 19 7.80 -24.54 16.74
N GLU A 20 8.96 -25.18 16.64
CA GLU A 20 10.18 -24.54 16.16
C GLU A 20 10.00 -24.21 14.67
N SER A 21 9.66 -22.97 14.37
CA SER A 21 9.73 -22.41 13.01
C SER A 21 10.61 -21.18 13.01
N LEU A 22 11.86 -21.46 12.64
CA LEU A 22 12.82 -20.67 11.86
C LEU A 22 12.43 -19.22 11.53
N ASP A 23 13.32 -18.35 11.99
CA ASP A 23 13.55 -16.96 11.62
C ASP A 23 13.54 -16.67 10.12
N SER A 24 13.37 -15.37 9.84
CA SER A 24 13.66 -14.61 8.62
C SER A 24 12.61 -14.68 7.50
N GLU A 25 11.60 -13.80 7.58
CA GLU A 25 11.48 -12.71 6.60
C GLU A 25 11.12 -11.39 7.31
N GLU A 26 11.82 -10.35 6.87
CA GLU A 26 11.84 -8.96 7.30
C GLU A 26 10.44 -8.36 7.59
N ASP A 27 10.10 -8.26 8.88
CA ASP A 27 9.19 -7.22 9.35
C ASP A 27 9.95 -5.89 9.25
N GLU A 28 9.67 -5.10 8.21
CA GLU A 28 9.89 -3.65 8.28
C GLU A 28 8.96 -3.10 9.37
N SER A 29 9.48 -3.14 10.61
CA SER A 29 9.02 -2.29 11.68
C SER A 29 9.23 -0.86 11.22
N VAL A 30 8.20 -0.27 10.62
CA VAL A 30 8.06 1.18 10.49
C VAL A 30 8.08 1.71 11.91
N SER A 31 9.27 2.10 12.37
CA SER A 31 9.43 2.80 13.63
C SER A 31 8.63 4.09 13.52
N ASP A 32 7.74 4.28 14.49
CA ASP A 32 7.21 5.59 14.85
C ASP A 32 8.35 6.62 14.84
N ASP A 33 8.35 7.45 13.80
CA ASP A 33 8.81 8.83 13.90
C ASP A 33 7.58 9.73 13.82
N VAL A 34 6.67 9.57 14.78
CA VAL A 34 5.75 10.64 15.22
C VAL A 34 6.55 11.63 16.05
N GLY A 35 7.54 12.26 15.40
CA GLY A 35 8.08 13.52 15.85
C GLY A 35 7.03 14.60 15.65
N SER A 36 6.24 14.90 16.68
CA SER A 36 5.72 16.25 16.96
C SER A 36 5.23 17.06 15.73
N GLU A 37 4.21 16.58 15.01
CA GLU A 37 3.46 17.39 14.01
C GLU A 37 2.00 17.61 14.48
N ASP A 38 1.82 17.94 15.76
CA ASP A 38 0.55 18.41 16.35
C ASP A 38 0.27 19.90 16.03
N GLU A 39 0.64 20.34 14.83
CA GLU A 39 0.36 21.70 14.40
C GLU A 39 -1.06 21.75 13.81
N ASP A 40 -1.98 22.32 14.59
CA ASP A 40 -3.31 22.69 14.11
C ASP A 40 -3.18 23.77 13.02
N PHE A 41 -4.14 23.82 12.09
CA PHE A 41 -4.07 24.75 10.94
C PHE A 41 -3.93 26.21 11.36
N ASP A 42 -4.58 26.59 12.46
CA ASP A 42 -4.46 27.93 13.04
C ASP A 42 -3.08 28.16 13.68
N ALA A 43 -2.45 27.14 14.28
CA ALA A 43 -1.09 27.23 14.79
C ALA A 43 -0.04 27.42 13.67
N MET A 44 -0.25 26.79 12.50
CA MET A 44 0.60 27.00 11.33
C MET A 44 0.54 28.46 10.82
N LEU A 45 -0.61 29.13 10.96
CA LEU A 45 -0.77 30.54 10.60
C LEU A 45 0.00 31.44 11.58
N GLU A 46 -0.14 31.22 12.88
CA GLU A 46 0.52 31.99 13.94
C GLU A 46 2.05 31.88 13.89
N GLN A 47 2.60 30.69 13.60
CA GLN A 47 4.04 30.50 13.44
C GLN A 47 4.62 31.28 12.25
N GLN A 48 3.83 31.46 11.19
CA GLN A 48 4.30 32.21 10.01
C GLN A 48 4.28 33.72 10.23
N GLU A 49 3.29 34.23 10.96
CA GLU A 49 3.19 35.66 11.29
C GLU A 49 4.27 36.11 12.30
N THR A 50 4.71 35.22 13.20
CA THR A 50 5.77 35.53 14.19
C THR A 50 7.19 35.41 13.66
N SER A 51 7.39 34.78 12.50
CA SER A 51 8.72 34.53 11.91
C SER A 51 9.36 35.74 11.20
N ASP A 52 8.66 36.88 11.10
CA ASP A 52 9.14 38.09 10.41
C ASP A 52 9.96 39.06 11.31
N ASP A 53 10.19 38.76 12.60
CA ASP A 53 10.89 39.68 13.53
C ASP A 53 12.41 39.45 13.70
N GLU A 54 13.01 38.47 13.01
CA GLU A 54 14.47 38.34 12.97
C GLU A 54 15.04 38.49 11.55
N GLY A 55 15.45 39.74 11.26
CA GLY A 55 16.58 40.01 10.37
C GLY A 55 16.26 40.28 8.91
N THR A 56 15.94 41.53 8.57
CA THR A 56 16.61 42.24 7.46
C THR A 56 16.40 43.75 7.62
N ALA A 57 17.48 44.47 7.89
CA ALA A 57 17.52 45.92 7.88
C ALA A 57 17.07 46.44 6.50
N ALA A 58 16.00 47.22 6.50
CA ALA A 58 15.45 47.88 5.33
C ALA A 58 16.49 48.81 4.68
N VAL A 59 17.04 48.41 3.54
CA VAL A 59 17.70 49.33 2.61
C VAL A 59 16.61 50.11 1.90
N LYS A 60 16.45 51.38 2.26
CA LYS A 60 15.61 52.36 1.54
C LYS A 60 16.11 52.54 0.11
N PRO A 61 15.30 52.32 -0.95
CA PRO A 61 15.58 52.91 -2.25
C PRO A 61 15.22 54.40 -2.21
N GLN A 62 16.07 55.21 -2.84
CA GLN A 62 15.90 56.67 -3.00
C GLN A 62 14.66 57.00 -3.86
N PRO A 63 14.04 58.19 -3.66
CA PRO A 63 12.77 58.54 -4.30
C PRO A 63 12.99 58.94 -5.76
N ILE A 64 12.28 58.27 -6.68
CA ILE A 64 12.10 58.75 -8.05
C ILE A 64 10.84 59.61 -8.07
N SER A 65 11.02 60.85 -8.52
CA SER A 65 10.04 61.94 -8.56
C SER A 65 8.79 61.63 -9.38
N LEU A 66 7.62 61.85 -8.77
CA LEU A 66 6.31 61.98 -9.42
C LEU A 66 6.23 63.29 -10.24
N PRO A 67 5.51 63.31 -11.37
CA PRO A 67 4.73 64.46 -11.76
C PRO A 67 3.27 64.27 -11.35
N ASN A 68 2.72 65.27 -10.65
CA ASN A 68 1.29 65.41 -10.39
C ASN A 68 0.51 65.54 -11.69
N SER A 69 -0.61 64.82 -11.79
CA SER A 69 -1.82 65.32 -12.43
C SER A 69 -3.02 64.60 -11.83
N THR A 70 -3.74 65.33 -10.97
CA THR A 70 -5.16 65.15 -10.73
C THR A 70 -5.92 65.27 -12.04
N GLU A 71 -6.86 64.36 -12.29
CA GLU A 71 -8.26 64.66 -12.67
C GLU A 71 -9.02 63.35 -12.95
N ASP A 72 -10.23 63.29 -12.40
CA ASP A 72 -11.18 62.21 -12.51
C ASP A 72 -11.60 61.95 -13.96
N GLY A 73 -11.77 60.66 -14.31
CA GLY A 73 -12.32 60.25 -15.60
C GLY A 73 -12.56 58.75 -15.63
N GLU A 74 -13.83 58.36 -15.73
CA GLU A 74 -14.33 56.99 -15.87
C GLU A 74 -13.49 56.17 -16.86
N GLY A 75 -12.86 55.11 -16.38
CA GLY A 75 -11.99 54.28 -17.19
C GLY A 75 -11.67 52.97 -16.48
N THR A 76 -11.79 51.86 -17.22
CA THR A 76 -11.36 50.51 -16.85
C THR A 76 -10.15 50.52 -15.92
N SER A 77 -10.37 50.18 -14.64
CA SER A 77 -9.35 50.17 -13.60
C SER A 77 -8.26 49.16 -13.93
N SER A 78 -7.17 49.62 -14.55
CA SER A 78 -6.02 48.81 -14.87
C SER A 78 -5.32 48.37 -13.58
N LEU A 79 -5.42 47.09 -13.24
CA LEU A 79 -4.76 46.48 -12.09
C LEU A 79 -3.25 46.82 -12.08
N PRO A 80 -2.67 47.21 -10.92
CA PRO A 80 -1.23 47.45 -10.77
C PRO A 80 -0.37 46.29 -11.27
N TYR A 81 0.73 46.61 -11.95
CA TYR A 81 1.62 45.58 -12.51
C TYR A 81 2.46 44.87 -11.43
N VAL A 82 2.77 45.56 -10.32
CA VAL A 82 3.55 45.04 -9.19
C VAL A 82 2.67 45.08 -7.94
N PHE A 83 2.60 43.96 -7.24
CA PHE A 83 1.96 43.85 -5.94
C PHE A 83 3.01 43.43 -4.91
N ASP A 84 2.96 44.04 -3.74
CA ASP A 84 3.77 43.61 -2.61
C ASP A 84 3.21 42.30 -2.05
N MET A 85 4.09 41.38 -1.65
CA MET A 85 3.69 40.12 -1.03
C MET A 85 3.04 40.41 0.34
N PRO A 86 1.85 39.87 0.63
CA PRO A 86 1.18 40.07 1.91
C PRO A 86 1.99 39.47 3.06
N SER A 87 2.14 40.25 4.14
CA SER A 87 2.80 39.88 5.39
C SER A 87 1.89 39.12 6.35
N SER A 88 0.61 39.48 6.40
CA SER A 88 -0.42 38.82 7.21
C SER A 88 -1.60 38.34 6.36
N TYR A 89 -2.39 37.42 6.91
CA TYR A 89 -3.65 36.99 6.33
C TYR A 89 -4.61 38.17 6.05
N GLU A 90 -4.68 39.15 6.95
CA GLU A 90 -5.55 40.32 6.77
C GLU A 90 -5.18 41.15 5.53
N ASP A 91 -3.88 41.26 5.25
CA ASP A 91 -3.37 42.00 4.09
C ASP A 91 -3.78 41.29 2.79
N LEU A 92 -3.74 39.95 2.77
CA LEU A 92 -4.21 39.16 1.64
C LEU A 92 -5.71 39.37 1.41
N VAL A 93 -6.52 39.38 2.48
CA VAL A 93 -7.97 39.61 2.36
C VAL A 93 -8.25 41.00 1.81
N ARG A 94 -7.59 42.05 2.32
CA ARG A 94 -7.72 43.43 1.80
C ARG A 94 -7.33 43.52 0.32
N LEU A 95 -6.33 42.75 -0.10
CA LEU A 95 -5.90 42.71 -1.50
C LEU A 95 -6.91 41.99 -2.39
N LEU A 96 -7.48 40.86 -1.96
CA LEU A 96 -8.29 39.99 -2.85
C LEU A 96 -9.79 40.26 -2.81
N GLN A 97 -10.35 40.71 -1.69
CA GLN A 97 -11.79 40.92 -1.50
C GLN A 97 -12.44 41.93 -2.47
N PRO A 98 -11.78 43.03 -2.91
CA PRO A 98 -12.41 43.98 -3.83
C PRO A 98 -12.41 43.51 -5.29
N HIS A 99 -11.69 42.44 -5.63
CA HIS A 99 -11.45 42.03 -7.00
C HIS A 99 -12.42 40.94 -7.48
N SER A 100 -12.73 40.97 -8.77
CA SER A 100 -13.51 39.92 -9.43
C SER A 100 -12.73 38.59 -9.53
N ALA A 101 -13.42 37.48 -9.79
CA ALA A 101 -12.78 36.16 -9.88
C ALA A 101 -11.63 36.12 -10.92
N SER A 102 -11.81 36.77 -12.07
CA SER A 102 -10.76 36.87 -13.10
C SER A 102 -9.60 37.76 -12.67
N GLU A 103 -9.88 38.85 -11.97
CA GLU A 103 -8.84 39.74 -11.44
C GLU A 103 -8.00 39.04 -10.37
N ILE A 104 -8.61 38.27 -9.46
CA ILE A 104 -7.91 37.48 -8.44
C ILE A 104 -6.89 36.54 -9.08
N LEU A 105 -7.25 35.86 -10.18
CA LEU A 105 -6.31 35.02 -10.93
C LEU A 105 -5.09 35.84 -11.38
N THR A 106 -5.33 36.99 -12.00
CA THR A 106 -4.24 37.84 -12.52
C THR A 106 -3.36 38.41 -11.42
N VAL A 107 -3.93 38.79 -10.27
CA VAL A 107 -3.19 39.28 -9.10
C VAL A 107 -2.25 38.18 -8.58
N ILE A 108 -2.77 36.96 -8.39
CA ILE A 108 -1.97 35.84 -7.89
C ILE A 108 -0.90 35.43 -8.91
N GLU A 109 -1.22 35.37 -10.20
CA GLU A 109 -0.22 35.09 -11.25
C GLU A 109 0.91 36.13 -11.28
N ARG A 110 0.58 37.42 -11.08
CA ARG A 110 1.58 38.50 -10.99
C ARG A 110 2.43 38.33 -9.72
N LEU A 111 1.83 38.05 -8.58
CA LEU A 111 2.56 37.77 -7.33
C LEU A 111 3.54 36.59 -7.49
N VAL A 112 3.09 35.49 -8.10
CA VAL A 112 3.93 34.31 -8.35
C VAL A 112 5.08 34.64 -9.31
N LYS A 113 4.84 35.45 -10.35
CA LYS A 113 5.89 35.89 -11.29
C LYS A 113 6.91 36.82 -10.62
N CYS A 114 6.45 37.81 -9.85
CA CYS A 114 7.31 38.75 -9.13
C CYS A 114 8.16 38.06 -8.05
N HIS A 115 7.65 36.98 -7.46
CA HIS A 115 8.29 36.24 -6.37
C HIS A 115 8.70 34.81 -6.78
N HIS A 116 9.04 34.59 -8.05
CA HIS A 116 9.50 33.27 -8.49
C HIS A 116 10.74 32.81 -7.71
N PRO A 117 10.89 31.52 -7.34
CA PRO A 117 12.02 31.03 -6.55
C PRO A 117 13.40 31.31 -7.16
N SER A 118 13.47 31.40 -8.49
CA SER A 118 14.72 31.69 -9.20
C SER A 118 15.21 33.14 -9.08
N LEU A 119 14.39 34.07 -8.59
CA LEU A 119 14.75 35.49 -8.54
C LEU A 119 15.57 35.87 -7.31
N LYS A 120 15.17 35.37 -6.13
CA LYS A 120 15.83 35.67 -4.84
C LYS A 120 15.70 34.50 -3.87
N GLU A 121 16.74 34.25 -3.10
CA GLU A 121 16.71 33.33 -1.96
C GLU A 121 15.68 33.81 -0.93
N GLY A 122 14.87 32.88 -0.39
CA GLY A 122 13.75 33.19 0.52
C GLY A 122 12.37 33.32 -0.14
N ASN A 123 12.29 33.53 -1.47
CA ASN A 123 11.00 33.59 -2.19
C ASN A 123 10.20 32.28 -2.07
N LYS A 124 10.87 31.12 -2.02
CA LYS A 124 10.20 29.82 -1.81
C LYS A 124 9.38 29.80 -0.52
N LYS A 125 9.94 30.31 0.59
CA LYS A 125 9.23 30.42 1.87
C LYS A 125 8.04 31.37 1.76
N ARG A 126 8.20 32.53 1.10
CA ARG A 126 7.10 33.49 0.88
C ARG A 126 5.95 32.90 0.07
N LEU A 127 6.25 32.12 -0.97
CA LEU A 127 5.23 31.41 -1.76
C LEU A 127 4.54 30.31 -0.97
N ALA A 128 5.26 29.60 -0.08
CA ALA A 128 4.65 28.66 0.85
C ALA A 128 3.69 29.35 1.82
N ARG A 129 4.05 30.53 2.35
CA ARG A 129 3.15 31.37 3.18
C ARG A 129 1.92 31.80 2.41
N LEU A 130 2.11 32.26 1.18
CA LEU A 130 1.01 32.65 0.29
C LEU A 130 0.04 31.48 0.03
N PHE A 131 0.56 30.25 -0.14
CA PHE A 131 -0.28 29.05 -0.25
C PHE A 131 -1.14 28.85 1.01
N LEU A 132 -0.57 28.97 2.20
CA LEU A 132 -1.30 28.83 3.46
C LEU A 132 -2.41 29.89 3.60
N TYR A 133 -2.08 31.16 3.34
CA TYR A 133 -3.06 32.25 3.40
C TYR A 133 -4.17 32.11 2.35
N LEU A 134 -3.84 31.70 1.12
CA LEU A 134 -4.84 31.43 0.09
C LEU A 134 -5.73 30.24 0.43
N LEU A 135 -5.17 29.22 1.08
CA LEU A 135 -5.95 28.07 1.55
C LEU A 135 -6.91 28.48 2.67
N ARG A 136 -6.49 29.36 3.60
CA ARG A 136 -7.38 29.96 4.61
C ARG A 136 -8.46 30.82 3.97
N PHE A 137 -8.10 31.63 2.97
CA PHE A 137 -9.06 32.46 2.25
C PHE A 137 -10.09 31.62 1.50
N TYR A 138 -9.66 30.54 0.86
CA TYR A 138 -10.56 29.55 0.25
C TYR A 138 -11.53 28.97 1.27
N ASP A 139 -11.02 28.56 2.44
CA ASP A 139 -11.84 28.01 3.51
C ASP A 139 -12.85 29.04 4.06
N SER A 140 -12.45 30.29 4.29
CA SER A 140 -13.37 31.35 4.73
C SER A 140 -14.48 31.63 3.72
N LEU A 141 -14.14 31.68 2.42
CA LEU A 141 -15.14 31.87 1.37
C LEU A 141 -16.13 30.71 1.27
N SER A 142 -15.71 29.50 1.66
CA SER A 142 -16.58 28.33 1.67
C SER A 142 -17.52 28.26 2.88
N VAL A 143 -17.22 29.02 3.95
CA VAL A 143 -18.12 29.21 5.10
C VAL A 143 -19.28 30.12 4.71
N ASP A 144 -19.03 31.16 3.91
CA ASP A 144 -20.06 32.09 3.39
C ASP A 144 -21.11 31.41 2.47
N GLY A 145 -20.95 30.12 2.16
CA GLY A 145 -21.88 29.36 1.33
C GLY A 145 -21.46 29.25 -0.14
N ALA A 146 -22.42 28.89 -0.99
CA ALA A 146 -22.18 28.56 -2.40
C ALA A 146 -22.34 29.75 -3.37
N GLY A 147 -22.44 30.99 -2.87
CA GLY A 147 -22.60 32.19 -3.71
C GLY A 147 -21.35 32.57 -4.53
N LYS A 148 -20.17 32.11 -4.10
CA LYS A 148 -18.86 32.47 -4.67
C LYS A 148 -18.16 31.27 -5.34
N ILE A 149 -18.90 30.38 -6.01
CA ILE A 149 -18.34 29.18 -6.67
C ILE A 149 -17.28 29.55 -7.72
N ASP A 150 -17.49 30.61 -8.49
CA ASP A 150 -16.56 31.03 -9.55
C ASP A 150 -15.20 31.42 -8.99
N THR A 151 -15.16 32.18 -7.88
CA THR A 151 -13.90 32.55 -7.21
C THR A 151 -13.22 31.32 -6.63
N LEU A 152 -13.97 30.38 -6.03
CA LEU A 152 -13.39 29.13 -5.51
C LEU A 152 -12.75 28.31 -6.63
N GLY A 153 -13.40 28.22 -7.80
CA GLY A 153 -12.86 27.55 -8.99
C GLY A 153 -11.55 28.17 -9.49
N VAL A 154 -11.44 29.50 -9.44
CA VAL A 154 -10.19 30.21 -9.75
C VAL A 154 -9.12 29.96 -8.69
N LEU A 155 -9.47 30.02 -7.41
CA LEU A 155 -8.54 29.78 -6.31
C LEU A 155 -7.96 28.36 -6.35
N ILE A 156 -8.74 27.35 -6.74
CA ILE A 156 -8.24 25.98 -6.96
C ILE A 156 -7.10 25.97 -7.98
N LYS A 157 -7.23 26.69 -9.10
CA LYS A 157 -6.17 26.80 -10.12
C LYS A 157 -4.93 27.47 -9.56
N CYS A 158 -5.11 28.53 -8.78
CA CYS A 158 -4.03 29.27 -8.12
C CYS A 158 -3.28 28.38 -7.12
N LEU A 159 -4.02 27.70 -6.24
CA LEU A 159 -3.48 26.75 -5.26
C LEU A 159 -2.73 25.60 -5.95
N TYR A 160 -3.27 25.06 -7.05
CA TYR A 160 -2.59 24.03 -7.83
C TYR A 160 -1.26 24.54 -8.42
N SER A 161 -1.22 25.78 -8.90
CA SER A 161 0.02 26.38 -9.41
C SER A 161 1.07 26.58 -8.32
N LEU A 162 0.64 27.01 -7.12
CA LEU A 162 1.50 27.24 -5.96
C LEU A 162 2.02 25.95 -5.33
N MET A 163 1.18 24.92 -5.27
CA MET A 163 1.52 23.60 -4.76
C MET A 163 2.74 22.99 -5.47
N LYS A 164 2.96 23.31 -6.75
CA LYS A 164 4.10 22.80 -7.53
C LYS A 164 5.46 23.26 -7.01
N PHE A 165 5.53 24.35 -6.24
CA PHE A 165 6.78 24.83 -5.65
C PHE A 165 7.15 24.08 -4.37
N ASP A 166 6.17 23.58 -3.62
CA ASP A 166 6.39 22.78 -2.41
C ASP A 166 5.19 21.85 -2.13
N ILE A 167 5.26 20.62 -2.67
CA ILE A 167 4.16 19.64 -2.60
C ILE A 167 3.98 19.13 -1.17
N GLU A 168 5.08 18.90 -0.45
CA GLU A 168 5.04 18.38 0.92
C GLU A 168 4.41 19.39 1.87
N TYR A 169 4.82 20.65 1.78
CA TYR A 169 4.24 21.72 2.59
C TYR A 169 2.75 21.91 2.29
N ALA A 170 2.37 21.92 1.01
CA ALA A 170 0.96 22.01 0.60
C ALA A 170 0.12 20.83 1.14
N ALA A 171 0.65 19.60 1.06
CA ALA A 171 -0.01 18.42 1.61
C ALA A 171 -0.18 18.50 3.13
N ARG A 172 0.81 19.01 3.87
CA ARG A 172 0.71 19.27 5.32
C ARG A 172 -0.40 20.28 5.63
N CYS A 173 -0.43 21.41 4.92
CA CYS A 173 -1.45 22.46 5.10
C CYS A 173 -2.87 21.93 4.88
N VAL A 174 -3.11 21.21 3.77
CA VAL A 174 -4.43 20.65 3.46
C VAL A 174 -4.83 19.57 4.47
N ARG A 175 -3.86 18.78 4.96
CA ARG A 175 -4.10 17.79 6.02
C ARG A 175 -4.47 18.45 7.34
N ALA A 176 -3.80 19.55 7.71
CA ALA A 176 -4.13 20.33 8.90
C ALA A 176 -5.54 20.92 8.81
N LEU A 177 -5.94 21.46 7.64
CA LEU A 177 -7.30 21.92 7.40
C LEU A 177 -8.33 20.79 7.52
N LEU A 178 -8.04 19.61 6.93
CA LEU A 178 -8.91 18.44 7.05
C LEU A 178 -9.06 17.97 8.50
N ARG A 179 -7.97 17.98 9.28
CA ARG A 179 -8.00 17.63 10.71
C ARG A 179 -8.90 18.59 11.50
N GLN A 180 -8.84 19.88 11.21
CA GLN A 180 -9.72 20.88 11.83
C GLN A 180 -11.21 20.57 11.58
N GLN A 181 -11.58 20.25 10.34
CA GLN A 181 -12.94 19.85 9.99
C GLN A 181 -13.36 18.54 10.65
N TRP A 182 -12.44 17.57 10.68
CA TRP A 182 -12.69 16.28 11.32
C TRP A 182 -12.94 16.43 12.82
N LYS A 183 -12.15 17.27 13.51
CA LYS A 183 -12.36 17.60 14.93
C LYS A 183 -13.74 18.22 15.15
N ALA A 184 -14.16 19.17 14.30
CA ALA A 184 -15.49 19.77 14.36
C ALA A 184 -16.63 18.74 14.17
N HIS A 185 -16.47 17.84 13.19
CA HIS A 185 -17.40 16.73 12.96
C HIS A 185 -17.45 15.73 14.12
N LEU A 186 -16.32 15.50 14.79
CA LEU A 186 -16.26 14.58 15.93
C LEU A 186 -17.05 15.13 17.13
N HIS A 187 -17.08 16.46 17.29
CA HIS A 187 -17.82 17.14 18.35
C HIS A 187 -19.34 16.97 18.18
N ASP A 188 -19.86 17.13 16.97
CA ASP A 188 -21.24 16.81 16.63
C ASP A 188 -21.36 16.03 15.31
N ARG A 189 -21.33 14.69 15.41
CA ARG A 189 -21.39 13.79 14.26
C ARG A 189 -22.71 13.82 13.50
N ARG A 190 -23.76 14.36 14.12
CA ARG A 190 -25.13 14.38 13.59
C ARG A 190 -25.51 15.77 13.08
N ALA A 191 -24.68 16.78 13.32
CA ALA A 191 -24.84 18.11 12.77
C ALA A 191 -24.91 18.07 11.24
N VAL A 192 -25.70 18.97 10.68
CA VAL A 192 -25.75 19.20 9.24
C VAL A 192 -24.48 19.95 8.84
N PHE A 193 -23.79 19.47 7.81
CA PHE A 193 -22.63 20.18 7.26
C PHE A 193 -23.07 21.31 6.32
N GLY A 194 -22.27 22.39 6.31
CA GLY A 194 -22.38 23.49 5.35
C GLY A 194 -21.60 23.24 4.06
N PHE A 195 -21.55 24.24 3.19
CA PHE A 195 -20.87 24.15 1.89
C PHE A 195 -19.35 23.89 2.02
N ARG A 196 -18.76 24.35 3.13
CA ARG A 196 -17.36 24.13 3.53
C ARG A 196 -16.89 22.69 3.30
N ALA A 197 -17.66 21.68 3.73
CA ALA A 197 -17.29 20.28 3.57
C ALA A 197 -17.25 19.82 2.11
N VAL A 198 -18.24 20.22 1.30
CA VAL A 198 -18.30 19.90 -0.14
C VAL A 198 -17.14 20.57 -0.88
N SER A 199 -16.87 21.83 -0.56
CA SER A 199 -15.78 22.61 -1.16
C SER A 199 -14.40 22.00 -0.87
N LEU A 200 -14.20 21.43 0.33
CA LEU A 200 -12.96 20.79 0.72
C LEU A 200 -12.73 19.49 -0.07
N VAL A 201 -13.75 18.63 -0.18
CA VAL A 201 -13.64 17.40 -0.97
C VAL A 201 -13.35 17.73 -2.43
N ARG A 202 -14.01 18.76 -2.98
CA ARG A 202 -13.78 19.22 -4.35
C ARG A 202 -12.37 19.80 -4.56
N LEU A 203 -11.86 20.54 -3.58
CA LEU A 203 -10.49 21.09 -3.56
C LEU A 203 -9.46 19.95 -3.61
N VAL A 204 -9.56 18.99 -2.70
CA VAL A 204 -8.62 17.87 -2.62
C VAL A 204 -8.63 17.05 -3.91
N ALA A 205 -9.81 16.77 -4.45
CA ALA A 205 -9.96 16.05 -5.73
C ALA A 205 -9.36 16.79 -6.93
N ALA A 206 -9.22 18.11 -6.86
CA ALA A 206 -8.62 18.93 -7.91
C ALA A 206 -7.09 19.07 -7.75
N LEU A 207 -6.59 19.07 -6.50
CA LEU A 207 -5.18 19.26 -6.21
C LEU A 207 -4.37 17.96 -6.37
N PHE A 208 -4.92 16.84 -5.93
CA PHE A 208 -4.19 15.59 -5.77
C PHE A 208 -4.78 14.45 -6.63
N PRO A 209 -3.97 13.46 -7.02
CA PRO A 209 -4.47 12.29 -7.73
C PRO A 209 -5.38 11.45 -6.81
N VAL A 210 -6.60 11.15 -7.29
CA VAL A 210 -7.59 10.34 -6.56
C VAL A 210 -7.50 8.83 -6.91
N SER A 211 -6.63 8.47 -7.85
CA SER A 211 -6.43 7.10 -8.34
C SER A 211 -5.67 6.18 -7.39
N ASP A 212 -4.86 6.75 -6.50
CA ASP A 212 -3.86 6.01 -5.72
C ASP A 212 -4.49 5.05 -4.70
N PHE A 213 -3.84 3.90 -4.46
CA PHE A 213 -4.31 2.92 -3.47
C PHE A 213 -4.51 3.55 -2.09
N SER A 214 -3.48 4.25 -1.61
CA SER A 214 -3.46 5.03 -0.37
C SER A 214 -2.72 6.34 -0.61
N HIS A 215 -3.30 7.47 -0.19
CA HIS A 215 -2.70 8.79 -0.31
C HIS A 215 -2.96 9.59 0.99
N PRO A 216 -1.96 10.30 1.53
CA PRO A 216 -1.99 10.91 2.88
C PRO A 216 -2.95 12.10 3.05
N VAL A 217 -3.72 12.44 2.01
CA VAL A 217 -4.69 13.55 1.98
C VAL A 217 -5.96 13.06 1.30
N CYS A 218 -5.84 12.40 0.13
CA CYS A 218 -7.01 11.93 -0.59
C CYS A 218 -7.80 10.85 0.17
N THR A 219 -7.13 9.83 0.73
CA THR A 219 -7.79 8.74 1.46
C THR A 219 -8.54 9.24 2.71
N PRO A 220 -7.94 10.06 3.60
CA PRO A 220 -8.68 10.58 4.75
C PRO A 220 -9.80 11.56 4.35
N THR A 221 -9.65 12.32 3.25
CA THR A 221 -10.73 13.20 2.76
C THR A 221 -11.93 12.39 2.29
N LEU A 222 -11.71 11.30 1.56
CA LEU A 222 -12.78 10.39 1.15
C LEU A 222 -13.45 9.74 2.36
N ALA A 223 -12.67 9.28 3.35
CA ALA A 223 -13.20 8.72 4.58
C ALA A 223 -14.06 9.74 5.37
N PHE A 224 -13.64 11.01 5.42
CA PHE A 224 -14.42 12.09 6.00
C PHE A 224 -15.75 12.30 5.26
N ALA A 225 -15.70 12.42 3.93
CA ALA A 225 -16.89 12.61 3.11
C ALA A 225 -17.90 11.45 3.27
N VAL A 226 -17.40 10.21 3.27
CA VAL A 226 -18.22 9.01 3.48
C VAL A 226 -18.80 8.97 4.90
N SER A 227 -18.04 9.37 5.91
CA SER A 227 -18.57 9.49 7.28
C SER A 227 -19.73 10.49 7.35
N LEU A 228 -19.66 11.63 6.67
CA LEU A 228 -20.75 12.60 6.64
C LEU A 228 -22.03 12.01 6.05
N VAL A 229 -21.92 11.29 4.92
CA VAL A 229 -23.07 10.61 4.28
C VAL A 229 -23.71 9.59 5.24
N GLY A 230 -22.90 8.89 6.04
CA GLY A 230 -23.36 7.84 6.94
C GLY A 230 -23.88 8.30 8.31
N THR A 231 -23.55 9.51 8.78
CA THR A 231 -23.88 9.96 10.14
C THR A 231 -24.89 11.11 10.23
N VAL A 232 -25.00 11.94 9.19
CA VAL A 232 -25.89 13.10 9.17
C VAL A 232 -27.35 12.65 9.14
N ARG A 233 -28.19 13.23 10.01
CA ARG A 233 -29.62 12.91 10.04
C ARG A 233 -30.38 13.72 8.98
N VAL A 234 -31.17 13.03 8.16
CA VAL A 234 -31.99 13.64 7.12
C VAL A 234 -33.34 14.03 7.72
N THR A 235 -33.49 15.29 8.16
CA THR A 235 -34.76 15.78 8.73
C THR A 235 -35.63 16.55 7.74
N CYS A 236 -35.03 17.14 6.70
CA CYS A 236 -35.71 17.93 5.66
C CYS A 236 -35.12 17.70 4.27
N ILE A 237 -35.84 18.16 3.23
CA ILE A 237 -35.47 17.95 1.81
C ILE A 237 -34.17 18.68 1.48
N ARG A 238 -33.93 19.83 2.13
CA ARG A 238 -32.67 20.58 2.01
C ARG A 238 -31.45 19.75 2.43
N ILE A 239 -31.53 19.04 3.56
CA ILE A 239 -30.42 18.21 4.03
C ILE A 239 -30.18 17.05 3.07
N ALA A 240 -31.26 16.43 2.56
CA ALA A 240 -31.14 15.40 1.53
C ALA A 240 -30.43 15.94 0.28
N ALA A 241 -30.78 17.15 -0.18
CA ALA A 241 -30.12 17.81 -1.30
C ALA A 241 -28.62 18.07 -1.03
N ARG A 242 -28.26 18.58 0.17
CA ARG A 242 -26.85 18.80 0.57
C ARG A 242 -26.03 17.51 0.50
N ILE A 243 -26.59 16.39 0.98
CA ILE A 243 -25.92 15.09 0.93
C ILE A 243 -25.82 14.57 -0.51
N LEU A 244 -26.84 14.74 -1.35
CA LEU A 244 -26.75 14.37 -2.76
C LEU A 244 -25.66 15.15 -3.50
N VAL A 245 -25.48 16.45 -3.20
CA VAL A 245 -24.39 17.24 -3.80
C VAL A 245 -23.04 16.69 -3.35
N LEU A 246 -22.89 16.34 -2.07
CA LEU A 246 -21.68 15.67 -1.57
C LEU A 246 -21.44 14.33 -2.28
N ILE A 247 -22.49 13.52 -2.46
CA ILE A 247 -22.42 12.25 -3.20
C ILE A 247 -21.98 12.46 -4.64
N ALA A 248 -22.43 13.52 -5.32
CA ALA A 248 -21.98 13.84 -6.67
C ALA A 248 -20.46 14.06 -6.73
N VAL A 249 -19.90 14.78 -5.76
CA VAL A 249 -18.44 14.99 -5.64
C VAL A 249 -17.72 13.69 -5.27
N ILE A 250 -18.29 12.86 -4.40
CA ILE A 250 -17.74 11.53 -4.06
C ILE A 250 -17.71 10.62 -5.30
N ILE A 251 -18.73 10.68 -6.16
CA ILE A 251 -18.76 9.92 -7.41
C ILE A 251 -17.60 10.37 -8.32
N ASP A 252 -17.40 11.67 -8.51
CA ASP A 252 -16.25 12.20 -9.26
C ASP A 252 -14.90 11.74 -8.68
N TYR A 253 -14.84 11.59 -7.36
CA TYR A 253 -13.64 11.08 -6.68
C TYR A 253 -13.31 9.62 -7.02
N VAL A 254 -14.34 8.84 -7.36
CA VAL A 254 -14.26 7.38 -7.49
C VAL A 254 -14.44 6.94 -8.93
N THR A 255 -14.73 7.85 -9.87
CA THR A 255 -14.92 7.54 -11.30
C THR A 255 -13.78 6.75 -11.91
N GLU A 256 -12.54 7.08 -11.54
CA GLU A 256 -11.36 6.39 -12.06
C GLU A 256 -11.10 5.06 -11.33
N THR A 257 -11.16 5.07 -10.00
CA THR A 257 -10.83 3.89 -9.19
C THR A 257 -11.92 2.83 -9.17
N ARG A 258 -13.17 3.21 -9.48
CA ARG A 258 -14.37 2.35 -9.46
C ARG A 258 -14.56 1.59 -8.14
N ARG A 259 -14.04 2.14 -7.03
CA ARG A 259 -14.18 1.56 -5.67
C ARG A 259 -15.63 1.57 -5.22
N TYR A 260 -16.05 0.48 -4.60
CA TYR A 260 -17.41 0.37 -4.08
C TYR A 260 -17.55 1.13 -2.75
N ILE A 261 -18.52 2.04 -2.66
CA ILE A 261 -18.83 2.81 -1.44
C ILE A 261 -20.22 2.40 -0.93
N PRO A 262 -20.30 1.53 0.10
CA PRO A 262 -21.57 1.01 0.59
C PRO A 262 -22.47 2.08 1.21
N GLU A 263 -21.90 3.10 1.86
CA GLU A 263 -22.65 4.17 2.54
C GLU A 263 -23.44 5.01 1.53
N VAL A 264 -22.86 5.29 0.37
CA VAL A 264 -23.54 6.01 -0.72
C VAL A 264 -24.71 5.18 -1.24
N ILE A 265 -24.51 3.88 -1.48
CA ILE A 265 -25.59 2.98 -1.91
C ILE A 265 -26.69 2.88 -0.86
N ALA A 266 -26.33 2.73 0.41
CA ALA A 266 -27.29 2.68 1.51
C ALA A 266 -28.08 3.99 1.61
N PHE A 267 -27.41 5.14 1.48
CA PHE A 267 -28.05 6.45 1.47
C PHE A 267 -29.03 6.60 0.31
N MET A 268 -28.61 6.27 -0.92
CA MET A 268 -29.47 6.36 -2.10
C MET A 268 -30.73 5.49 -1.98
N ARG A 269 -30.58 4.27 -1.44
CA ARG A 269 -31.71 3.37 -1.17
C ARG A 269 -32.64 3.95 -0.11
N GLY A 270 -32.07 4.44 0.99
CA GLY A 270 -32.83 5.08 2.08
C GLY A 270 -33.59 6.30 1.58
N LEU A 271 -32.99 7.11 0.73
CA LEU A 271 -33.60 8.30 0.15
C LEU A 271 -34.81 7.95 -0.73
N LEU A 272 -34.68 6.96 -1.62
CA LEU A 272 -35.78 6.56 -2.51
C LEU A 272 -36.94 5.94 -1.74
N LEU A 273 -36.69 5.24 -0.63
CA LEU A 273 -37.75 4.76 0.27
C LEU A 273 -38.58 5.91 0.86
N MET A 274 -38.04 7.12 0.97
CA MET A 274 -38.79 8.31 1.45
C MET A 274 -39.76 8.85 0.40
N GLY A 275 -39.62 8.45 -0.87
CA GLY A 275 -40.45 8.84 -2.00
C GLY A 275 -41.56 7.82 -2.34
N VAL A 276 -41.62 6.70 -1.64
CA VAL A 276 -42.52 5.58 -1.92
C VAL A 276 -43.49 5.37 -0.75
N GLU A 277 -44.63 4.74 -1.01
CA GLU A 277 -45.49 4.21 0.04
C GLU A 277 -44.84 2.96 0.66
N ASN A 278 -44.36 3.13 1.90
CA ASN A 278 -43.61 2.10 2.62
C ASN A 278 -44.52 1.02 3.17
N ARG A 279 -44.04 -0.23 3.11
CA ARG A 279 -44.69 -1.36 3.78
C ARG A 279 -44.29 -1.43 5.26
N ASP A 280 -45.08 -2.13 6.07
CA ASP A 280 -44.84 -2.24 7.53
C ASP A 280 -43.49 -2.90 7.87
N GLU A 281 -43.01 -3.82 7.02
CA GLU A 281 -41.76 -4.56 7.21
C GLU A 281 -40.50 -3.80 6.73
N GLU A 282 -40.67 -2.67 6.04
CA GLU A 282 -39.57 -1.99 5.36
C GLU A 282 -38.87 -0.98 6.27
N SER A 283 -37.62 -1.26 6.61
CA SER A 283 -36.73 -0.34 7.33
C SER A 283 -35.73 0.32 6.40
N SER A 284 -35.34 1.55 6.73
CA SER A 284 -34.24 2.22 6.05
C SER A 284 -32.93 1.46 6.31
N PRO A 285 -32.05 1.32 5.30
CA PRO A 285 -30.78 0.61 5.46
C PRO A 285 -29.79 1.32 6.40
N THR A 286 -30.08 2.57 6.75
CA THR A 286 -29.25 3.41 7.62
C THR A 286 -30.13 4.12 8.64
N ALA A 287 -29.58 4.37 9.83
CA ALA A 287 -30.23 5.11 10.91
C ALA A 287 -30.27 6.64 10.70
N THR A 288 -29.84 7.12 9.52
CA THR A 288 -29.83 8.54 9.13
C THR A 288 -31.22 9.04 8.72
N PHE A 289 -32.10 8.15 8.27
CA PHE A 289 -33.45 8.49 7.82
C PHE A 289 -34.49 8.35 8.95
N PRO A 290 -35.53 9.21 8.95
CA PRO A 290 -36.58 9.15 9.95
C PRO A 290 -37.57 8.01 9.67
N ILE A 291 -38.00 7.34 10.75
CA ILE A 291 -38.85 6.15 10.70
C ILE A 291 -40.33 6.51 10.91
N SER A 292 -40.62 7.65 11.54
CA SER A 292 -41.99 8.11 11.81
C SER A 292 -42.54 8.98 10.68
N LEU A 293 -43.85 8.85 10.44
CA LEU A 293 -44.60 9.83 9.66
C LEU A 293 -44.71 11.15 10.46
N PRO A 294 -44.75 12.33 9.82
CA PRO A 294 -44.78 12.58 8.37
C PRO A 294 -43.40 12.54 7.70
N HIS A 295 -42.30 12.61 8.46
CA HIS A 295 -40.94 12.71 7.91
C HIS A 295 -40.52 11.50 7.08
N ARG A 296 -41.06 10.29 7.35
CA ARG A 296 -40.86 9.07 6.54
C ARG A 296 -41.36 9.19 5.09
N ARG A 297 -42.23 10.17 4.78
CA ARG A 297 -42.78 10.44 3.44
C ARG A 297 -42.34 11.81 2.91
N MET A 298 -41.22 12.33 3.38
CA MET A 298 -40.72 13.67 3.03
C MET A 298 -40.54 13.89 1.51
N LEU A 299 -40.17 12.86 0.74
CA LEU A 299 -40.04 12.95 -0.72
C LEU A 299 -41.27 12.43 -1.47
N PHE A 300 -42.30 11.97 -0.76
CA PHE A 300 -43.52 11.48 -1.38
C PHE A 300 -44.36 12.65 -1.88
N ILE A 301 -44.97 12.47 -3.06
CA ILE A 301 -45.80 13.48 -3.71
C ILE A 301 -47.28 13.08 -3.60
N GLU A 302 -48.01 13.80 -2.74
CA GLU A 302 -49.41 13.48 -2.42
C GLU A 302 -50.42 13.99 -3.46
N ASN A 303 -50.15 15.15 -4.08
CA ASN A 303 -51.04 15.78 -5.06
C ASN A 303 -50.49 15.65 -6.49
N ASP A 304 -51.38 15.64 -7.50
CA ASP A 304 -50.98 15.73 -8.91
C ASP A 304 -50.28 17.07 -9.15
N GLY A 305 -48.96 17.06 -9.04
CA GLY A 305 -48.11 18.19 -9.36
C GLY A 305 -48.05 18.35 -10.86
N CYS A 306 -49.10 18.91 -11.46
CA CYS A 306 -49.03 19.45 -12.81
C CYS A 306 -48.14 20.70 -12.77
N VAL A 307 -46.83 20.48 -12.69
CA VAL A 307 -45.83 21.54 -12.84
C VAL A 307 -45.42 21.53 -14.30
N ASP A 308 -46.28 22.14 -15.13
CA ASP A 308 -45.94 22.41 -16.52
C ASP A 308 -44.77 23.41 -16.57
N LYS A 309 -43.65 22.94 -17.14
CA LYS A 309 -42.54 23.77 -17.68
C LYS A 309 -41.63 24.51 -16.69
N THR A 310 -41.43 24.07 -15.45
CA THR A 310 -40.28 24.57 -14.68
C THR A 310 -39.06 23.67 -14.82
N SER A 311 -37.89 24.29 -14.93
CA SER A 311 -36.61 23.59 -14.96
C SER A 311 -36.39 22.95 -13.59
N LEU A 312 -36.64 21.63 -13.47
CA LEU A 312 -36.38 20.83 -12.27
C LEU A 312 -34.88 20.65 -12.04
N MET A 313 -34.13 21.75 -11.95
CA MET A 313 -32.70 21.76 -11.70
C MET A 313 -32.43 22.27 -10.30
N LEU A 314 -31.65 21.49 -9.55
CA LEU A 314 -31.24 21.84 -8.21
C LEU A 314 -30.22 22.98 -8.27
N LYS A 315 -30.56 24.14 -7.71
CA LYS A 315 -29.63 25.26 -7.54
C LYS A 315 -28.80 25.05 -6.29
N ILE A 316 -27.48 24.91 -6.44
CA ILE A 316 -26.56 24.63 -5.34
C ILE A 316 -26.53 25.80 -4.35
N ALA A 317 -26.62 27.05 -4.84
CA ALA A 317 -26.69 28.25 -4.01
C ALA A 317 -27.82 28.16 -2.98
N ASP A 318 -29.05 27.92 -3.44
CA ASP A 318 -30.26 27.86 -2.61
C ASP A 318 -30.21 26.72 -1.57
N VAL A 319 -29.56 25.59 -1.90
CA VAL A 319 -29.46 24.42 -1.00
C VAL A 319 -28.51 24.66 0.17
N PHE A 320 -27.43 25.41 -0.07
CA PHE A 320 -26.40 25.72 0.92
C PHE A 320 -26.54 27.10 1.55
N ASP A 321 -27.59 27.83 1.19
CA ASP A 321 -28.00 29.03 1.90
C ASP A 321 -28.56 28.67 3.28
N ASP A 322 -28.20 29.47 4.27
CA ASP A 322 -28.59 29.28 5.67
C ASP A 322 -30.00 29.85 5.93
N ASP A 323 -30.50 30.72 5.05
CA ASP A 323 -31.86 31.24 5.14
C ASP A 323 -32.90 30.14 4.89
N LEU A 324 -33.78 29.87 5.86
CA LEU A 324 -34.77 28.79 5.78
C LEU A 324 -35.81 28.99 4.65
N SER A 325 -35.96 30.21 4.14
CA SER A 325 -36.85 30.56 3.02
C SER A 325 -36.26 30.27 1.63
N SER A 326 -34.95 30.08 1.51
CA SER A 326 -34.30 29.89 0.20
C SER A 326 -34.68 28.56 -0.47
N PHE A 327 -34.92 27.54 0.34
CA PHE A 327 -35.25 26.18 -0.11
C PHE A 327 -36.33 25.58 0.80
N GLU A 328 -37.59 25.85 0.44
CA GLU A 328 -38.78 25.37 1.15
C GLU A 328 -39.21 23.96 0.71
N ASP A 329 -40.01 23.29 1.54
CA ASP A 329 -40.53 21.94 1.30
C ASP A 329 -41.68 21.89 0.26
N THR A 330 -41.48 22.53 -0.89
CA THR A 330 -42.43 22.56 -2.02
C THR A 330 -42.35 21.28 -2.86
N ASN A 331 -43.43 20.96 -3.58
CA ASN A 331 -43.45 19.80 -4.49
C ASN A 331 -42.41 19.94 -5.62
N GLU A 332 -42.13 21.16 -6.08
CA GLU A 332 -41.11 21.44 -7.09
C GLU A 332 -39.70 21.12 -6.59
N ASN A 333 -39.36 21.51 -5.36
CA ASN A 333 -38.08 21.18 -4.74
C ASN A 333 -37.95 19.68 -4.45
N ARG A 334 -39.04 19.01 -4.02
CA ARG A 334 -39.09 17.53 -3.90
C ARG A 334 -38.78 16.83 -5.22
N LEU A 335 -39.43 17.27 -6.29
CA LEU A 335 -39.22 16.73 -7.65
C LEU A 335 -37.79 16.99 -8.13
N SER A 336 -37.23 18.16 -7.86
CA SER A 336 -35.85 18.51 -8.22
C SER A 336 -34.82 17.64 -7.49
N VAL A 337 -35.03 17.38 -6.19
CA VAL A 337 -34.20 16.46 -5.40
C VAL A 337 -34.32 15.03 -5.89
N LEU A 338 -35.53 14.57 -6.20
CA LEU A 338 -35.78 13.23 -6.72
C LEU A 338 -35.15 13.04 -8.09
N ARG A 339 -35.27 14.02 -9.00
CA ARG A 339 -34.62 14.02 -10.30
C ARG A 339 -33.10 13.95 -10.17
N PHE A 340 -32.52 14.75 -9.29
CA PHE A 340 -31.07 14.72 -9.04
C PHE A 340 -30.62 13.37 -8.47
N ALA A 341 -31.40 12.77 -7.56
CA ALA A 341 -31.13 11.43 -7.05
C ALA A 341 -31.19 10.36 -8.15
N ILE A 342 -32.17 10.41 -9.06
CA ILE A 342 -32.24 9.48 -10.20
C ILE A 342 -31.03 9.65 -11.12
N ALA A 343 -30.63 10.89 -11.44
CA ALA A 343 -29.45 11.15 -12.27
C ALA A 343 -28.17 10.58 -11.63
N LEU A 344 -27.99 10.76 -10.31
CA LEU A 344 -26.86 10.19 -9.58
C LEU A 344 -26.93 8.66 -9.52
N LEU A 345 -28.12 8.07 -9.39
CA LEU A 345 -28.32 6.63 -9.44
C LEU A 345 -27.90 6.07 -10.81
N CYS A 346 -28.30 6.69 -11.92
CA CYS A 346 -27.87 6.29 -13.26
C CYS A 346 -26.34 6.34 -13.39
N ARG A 347 -25.70 7.39 -12.84
CA ARG A 347 -24.25 7.50 -12.83
C ARG A 347 -23.58 6.39 -12.01
N LEU A 348 -24.14 6.03 -10.85
CA LEU A 348 -23.68 4.91 -10.02
C LEU A 348 -23.86 3.56 -10.73
N VAL A 349 -24.97 3.36 -11.44
CA VAL A 349 -25.24 2.17 -12.27
C VAL A 349 -24.17 2.02 -13.34
N SER A 350 -23.87 3.08 -14.09
CA SER A 350 -22.80 3.04 -15.10
C SER A 350 -21.42 2.78 -14.47
N LEU A 351 -21.12 3.43 -13.34
CA LEU A 351 -19.84 3.33 -12.64
C LEU A 351 -19.60 1.92 -12.07
N TYR A 352 -20.62 1.27 -11.53
CA TYR A 352 -20.50 -0.06 -10.92
C TYR A 352 -20.86 -1.23 -11.84
N SER A 353 -21.13 -0.97 -13.12
CA SER A 353 -21.36 -1.99 -14.16
C SER A 353 -20.22 -3.03 -14.27
N ILE A 354 -19.01 -2.69 -13.82
CA ILE A 354 -17.82 -3.56 -13.80
C ILE A 354 -17.93 -4.67 -12.75
N HIS A 355 -18.72 -4.46 -11.70
CA HIS A 355 -18.88 -5.40 -10.59
C HIS A 355 -19.88 -6.51 -10.93
N HIS A 356 -19.62 -7.24 -12.02
CA HIS A 356 -20.53 -8.22 -12.63
C HIS A 356 -21.13 -9.25 -11.65
N TYR A 357 -20.37 -9.66 -10.63
CA TYR A 357 -20.81 -10.71 -9.70
C TYR A 357 -21.79 -10.20 -8.62
N SER A 358 -21.73 -8.91 -8.28
CA SER A 358 -22.51 -8.33 -7.18
C SER A 358 -23.55 -7.32 -7.68
N PHE A 359 -23.49 -6.93 -8.96
CA PHE A 359 -24.33 -5.89 -9.55
C PHE A 359 -25.83 -6.13 -9.30
N LYS A 360 -26.33 -7.33 -9.62
CA LYS A 360 -27.76 -7.68 -9.42
C LYS A 360 -28.19 -7.61 -7.96
N ALA A 361 -27.33 -7.99 -7.03
CA ALA A 361 -27.63 -7.92 -5.60
C ALA A 361 -27.67 -6.47 -5.09
N ILE A 362 -26.84 -5.60 -5.66
CA ILE A 362 -26.73 -4.18 -5.28
C ILE A 362 -27.89 -3.37 -5.89
N PHE A 363 -28.09 -3.45 -7.22
CA PHE A 363 -29.01 -2.60 -7.97
C PHE A 363 -30.40 -3.22 -8.21
N GLY A 364 -30.57 -4.53 -8.04
CA GLY A 364 -31.88 -5.19 -8.14
C GLY A 364 -32.96 -4.55 -7.25
N PRO A 365 -32.68 -4.32 -5.95
CA PRO A 365 -33.62 -3.64 -5.05
C PRO A 365 -33.99 -2.22 -5.49
N PHE A 366 -33.09 -1.51 -6.19
CA PHE A 366 -33.40 -0.17 -6.72
C PHE A 366 -34.40 -0.25 -7.86
N GLY A 367 -34.27 -1.23 -8.75
CA GLY A 367 -35.25 -1.45 -9.83
C GLY A 367 -36.67 -1.68 -9.29
N ASP A 368 -36.80 -2.43 -8.20
CA ASP A 368 -38.09 -2.66 -7.54
C ASP A 368 -38.62 -1.41 -6.83
N LEU A 369 -37.76 -0.60 -6.23
CA LEU A 369 -38.13 0.68 -5.62
C LEU A 369 -38.61 1.71 -6.65
N LEU A 370 -37.90 1.84 -7.78
CA LEU A 370 -38.25 2.80 -8.82
C LEU A 370 -39.63 2.52 -9.41
N LYS A 371 -40.05 1.24 -9.53
CA LYS A 371 -41.39 0.84 -10.01
C LYS A 371 -42.52 1.26 -9.07
N ARG A 372 -42.22 1.44 -7.78
CA ARG A 372 -43.20 1.80 -6.75
C ARG A 372 -43.38 3.31 -6.58
N LEU A 373 -42.52 4.11 -7.19
CA LEU A 373 -42.67 5.56 -7.18
C LEU A 373 -43.98 5.95 -7.89
N PRO A 374 -44.73 6.95 -7.40
CA PRO A 374 -45.98 7.43 -8.01
C PRO A 374 -45.71 8.19 -9.33
N SER A 375 -45.27 7.46 -10.37
CA SER A 375 -44.84 8.00 -11.67
C SER A 375 -45.94 8.75 -12.44
N GLN A 376 -47.21 8.46 -12.15
CA GLN A 376 -48.36 9.14 -12.73
C GLN A 376 -48.42 10.61 -12.32
N ARG A 377 -47.90 10.94 -11.12
CA ARG A 377 -47.94 12.28 -10.52
C ARG A 377 -46.75 13.16 -10.93
N TYR A 378 -45.80 12.60 -11.70
CA TYR A 378 -44.59 13.29 -12.10
C TYR A 378 -44.76 13.97 -13.46
N PRO A 379 -44.04 15.09 -13.71
CA PRO A 379 -43.95 15.71 -15.03
C PRO A 379 -43.44 14.75 -16.09
N SER A 380 -43.85 14.94 -17.35
CA SER A 380 -43.53 14.05 -18.48
C SER A 380 -42.04 13.80 -18.66
N LEU A 381 -41.21 14.84 -18.49
CA LEU A 381 -39.75 14.73 -18.56
C LEU A 381 -39.19 13.78 -17.51
N LEU A 382 -39.56 13.97 -16.24
CA LEU A 382 -39.07 13.14 -15.13
C LEU A 382 -39.58 11.70 -15.24
N ARG A 383 -40.80 11.52 -15.76
CA ARG A 383 -41.35 10.19 -16.05
C ARG A 383 -40.52 9.45 -17.09
N ALA A 384 -40.13 10.12 -18.18
CA ALA A 384 -39.25 9.54 -19.19
C ALA A 384 -37.86 9.19 -18.62
N GLU A 385 -37.25 10.10 -17.84
CA GLU A 385 -35.95 9.84 -17.18
C GLU A 385 -36.04 8.66 -16.20
N LEU A 386 -37.16 8.52 -15.48
CA LEU A 386 -37.42 7.40 -14.57
C LEU A 386 -37.59 6.07 -15.33
N GLU A 387 -38.36 6.06 -16.41
CA GLU A 387 -38.54 4.88 -17.27
C GLU A 387 -37.21 4.43 -17.90
N GLU A 388 -36.39 5.38 -18.36
CA GLU A 388 -35.04 5.10 -18.86
C GLU A 388 -34.14 4.51 -17.78
N ALA A 389 -34.12 5.09 -16.57
CA ALA A 389 -33.36 4.58 -15.44
C ALA A 389 -33.78 3.14 -15.06
N GLN A 390 -35.09 2.87 -15.05
CA GLN A 390 -35.63 1.54 -14.80
C GLN A 390 -35.17 0.55 -15.87
N ALA A 391 -35.33 0.90 -17.15
CA ALA A 391 -34.92 0.05 -18.27
C ALA A 391 -33.41 -0.26 -18.22
N CYS A 392 -32.58 0.75 -17.95
CA CYS A 392 -31.14 0.61 -17.81
C CYS A 392 -30.76 -0.36 -16.69
N ILE A 393 -31.34 -0.18 -15.48
CA ILE A 393 -31.08 -1.06 -14.34
C ILE A 393 -31.51 -2.50 -14.64
N THR A 394 -32.69 -2.70 -15.24
CA THR A 394 -33.16 -4.04 -15.60
C THR A 394 -32.25 -4.72 -16.60
N ALA A 395 -31.84 -4.01 -17.66
CA ALA A 395 -30.95 -4.55 -18.68
C ALA A 395 -29.58 -4.95 -18.10
N GLU A 396 -28.99 -4.12 -17.23
CA GLU A 396 -27.72 -4.44 -16.57
C GLU A 396 -27.85 -5.56 -15.54
N CYS A 397 -28.98 -5.66 -14.84
CA CYS A 397 -29.25 -6.78 -13.93
C CYS A 397 -29.42 -8.11 -14.67
N ASP A 398 -30.05 -8.09 -15.85
CA ASP A 398 -30.26 -9.28 -16.68
C ASP A 398 -28.95 -9.76 -17.30
N LYS A 399 -28.11 -8.84 -17.81
CA LYS A 399 -26.74 -9.13 -18.26
C LYS A 399 -25.90 -9.80 -17.16
N ASN A 400 -26.01 -9.30 -15.93
CA ASN A 400 -25.24 -9.76 -14.78
C ASN A 400 -26.01 -10.77 -13.90
N SER A 401 -26.98 -11.48 -14.48
CA SER A 401 -27.85 -12.41 -13.74
C SER A 401 -27.17 -13.71 -13.33
N THR A 402 -26.03 -14.05 -13.94
CA THR A 402 -25.32 -15.30 -13.68
C THR A 402 -24.59 -15.26 -12.33
N LEU A 403 -25.13 -15.97 -11.35
CA LEU A 403 -24.47 -16.16 -10.06
C LEU A 403 -23.39 -17.24 -10.18
N LYS A 404 -22.12 -16.87 -10.00
CA LYS A 404 -21.02 -17.83 -9.84
C LYS A 404 -20.72 -18.03 -8.37
N GLN A 405 -20.75 -19.28 -7.91
CA GLN A 405 -20.37 -19.62 -6.54
C GLN A 405 -18.88 -19.32 -6.32
N LEU A 406 -18.54 -18.60 -5.24
CA LEU A 406 -17.15 -18.36 -4.87
C LEU A 406 -16.44 -19.69 -4.60
N GLN A 407 -15.30 -19.88 -5.25
CA GLN A 407 -14.43 -21.03 -5.03
C GLN A 407 -13.23 -20.61 -4.19
N LYS A 408 -12.73 -21.50 -3.34
CA LYS A 408 -11.46 -21.28 -2.65
C LYS A 408 -10.37 -21.01 -3.69
N THR A 409 -9.54 -20.00 -3.45
CA THR A 409 -8.37 -19.70 -4.30
C THR A 409 -7.55 -20.98 -4.45
N LYS A 410 -7.42 -21.47 -5.69
CA LYS A 410 -6.56 -22.62 -5.97
C LYS A 410 -5.13 -22.21 -5.66
N GLN A 411 -4.58 -22.69 -4.54
CA GLN A 411 -3.18 -22.46 -4.23
C GLN A 411 -2.34 -23.09 -5.34
N ARG A 412 -1.50 -22.26 -5.96
CA ARG A 412 -0.49 -22.78 -6.89
C ARG A 412 0.40 -23.70 -6.06
N LYS A 413 0.49 -24.97 -6.47
CA LYS A 413 1.38 -25.93 -5.81
C LYS A 413 2.78 -25.33 -5.86
N LYS A 414 3.41 -25.11 -4.70
CA LYS A 414 4.79 -24.64 -4.64
C LYS A 414 5.65 -25.64 -5.42
N MET A 415 6.50 -25.13 -6.29
CA MET A 415 7.49 -25.97 -6.99
C MET A 415 8.39 -26.61 -5.93
N LEU A 416 8.83 -27.85 -6.18
CA LEU A 416 9.85 -28.47 -5.35
C LEU A 416 11.08 -27.56 -5.34
N GLU A 417 11.65 -27.36 -4.16
CA GLU A 417 12.88 -26.58 -4.01
C GLU A 417 13.99 -27.28 -4.80
N MET A 418 14.54 -26.58 -5.78
CA MET A 418 15.63 -27.09 -6.60
C MET A 418 16.93 -26.81 -5.85
N LEU A 419 17.50 -27.85 -5.23
CA LEU A 419 18.81 -27.75 -4.60
C LEU A 419 19.91 -27.75 -5.66
N GLU A 420 20.86 -26.83 -5.52
CA GLU A 420 22.04 -26.83 -6.37
C GLU A 420 22.95 -28.02 -6.04
N PRO A 421 23.37 -28.80 -7.04
CA PRO A 421 24.27 -29.92 -6.79
C PRO A 421 25.62 -29.40 -6.30
N ARG A 422 26.09 -29.93 -5.16
CA ARG A 422 27.42 -29.62 -4.64
C ARG A 422 28.48 -30.47 -5.35
N PHE A 423 29.12 -29.91 -6.37
CA PHE A 423 30.26 -30.51 -7.06
C PHE A 423 31.45 -29.53 -7.13
N ASP A 424 32.65 -30.05 -7.31
CA ASP A 424 33.84 -29.24 -7.58
C ASP A 424 33.97 -29.09 -9.10
N GLU A 425 34.01 -27.86 -9.63
CA GLU A 425 34.14 -27.59 -11.08
C GLU A 425 35.42 -28.20 -11.68
N SER A 426 36.50 -28.25 -10.90
CA SER A 426 37.79 -28.85 -11.29
C SER A 426 37.99 -30.24 -10.66
N PHE A 427 36.98 -31.11 -10.71
CA PHE A 427 37.08 -32.46 -10.16
C PHE A 427 38.19 -33.26 -10.86
N ASN A 428 39.13 -33.79 -10.08
CA ASN A 428 40.18 -34.67 -10.57
C ASN A 428 40.20 -35.96 -9.74
N ALA A 429 39.89 -37.10 -10.36
CA ALA A 429 39.76 -38.39 -9.69
C ALA A 429 41.06 -38.90 -9.05
N GLU A 430 42.23 -38.45 -9.53
CA GLU A 430 43.53 -38.83 -8.97
C GLU A 430 43.88 -38.03 -7.71
N ARG A 431 43.29 -36.85 -7.55
CA ARG A 431 43.50 -36.01 -6.36
C ARG A 431 42.48 -36.40 -5.30
N SER A 432 42.94 -36.52 -4.05
CA SER A 432 42.00 -36.74 -2.94
C SER A 432 41.17 -35.48 -2.75
N ARG A 433 39.86 -35.62 -2.60
CA ARG A 433 38.91 -34.52 -2.30
C ARG A 433 39.32 -33.62 -1.11
N ASN A 434 40.20 -34.12 -0.25
CA ASN A 434 40.74 -33.39 0.90
C ASN A 434 41.95 -32.49 0.59
N ASP A 435 42.58 -32.61 -0.59
CA ASP A 435 43.74 -31.80 -0.95
C ASP A 435 43.34 -30.39 -1.44
N THR A 436 42.12 -30.21 -1.94
CA THR A 436 41.64 -28.94 -2.52
C THR A 436 40.85 -28.07 -1.53
N VAL A 437 40.04 -28.67 -0.65
CA VAL A 437 39.07 -27.91 0.18
C VAL A 437 39.65 -27.43 1.51
N LYS A 438 40.81 -27.93 1.95
CA LYS A 438 41.49 -27.42 3.15
C LYS A 438 42.99 -27.42 2.97
N GLY A 439 43.56 -26.25 2.64
CA GLY A 439 44.95 -25.89 2.96
C GLY A 439 45.20 -25.81 4.48
N GLY A 440 44.57 -26.71 5.24
CA GLY A 440 44.69 -26.81 6.68
C GLY A 440 45.73 -27.88 7.03
N LYS A 441 46.50 -27.60 8.08
CA LYS A 441 47.55 -28.46 8.65
C LYS A 441 47.20 -29.96 8.69
N LYS A 442 45.92 -30.30 8.92
CA LYS A 442 45.42 -31.70 8.94
C LYS A 442 45.57 -32.46 7.61
N ALA A 443 45.41 -31.80 6.46
CA ALA A 443 45.57 -32.43 5.15
C ALA A 443 47.05 -32.73 4.86
N GLU A 444 47.92 -31.76 5.18
CA GLU A 444 49.37 -31.92 5.09
C GLU A 444 49.87 -33.04 6.00
N ASP A 445 49.42 -33.09 7.26
CA ASP A 445 49.75 -34.16 8.21
C ASP A 445 49.37 -35.53 7.66
N LYS A 446 48.19 -35.65 7.03
CA LYS A 446 47.74 -36.92 6.43
C LYS A 446 48.61 -37.31 5.23
N LYS A 447 49.00 -36.35 4.40
CA LYS A 447 49.93 -36.54 3.27
C LYS A 447 51.31 -36.98 3.76
N LEU A 448 51.84 -36.33 4.78
CA LEU A 448 53.11 -36.68 5.45
C LEU A 448 53.06 -38.09 6.04
N ARG A 449 52.00 -38.43 6.78
CA ARG A 449 51.80 -39.79 7.32
C ARG A 449 51.76 -40.85 6.23
N ARG A 450 51.12 -40.56 5.09
CA ARG A 450 51.06 -41.49 3.94
C ARG A 450 52.45 -41.69 3.32
N LYS A 451 53.20 -40.62 3.11
CA LYS A 451 54.58 -40.67 2.61
C LYS A 451 55.47 -41.47 3.57
N TYR A 452 55.45 -41.13 4.86
CA TYR A 452 56.21 -41.84 5.90
C TYR A 452 55.93 -43.35 5.88
N LYS A 453 54.65 -43.76 5.87
CA LYS A 453 54.28 -45.19 5.82
C LYS A 453 54.76 -45.87 4.51
N LYS A 454 54.74 -45.16 3.38
CA LYS A 454 55.21 -45.71 2.09
C LYS A 454 56.72 -45.94 2.13
N GLU A 455 57.49 -44.94 2.56
CA GLU A 455 58.95 -45.02 2.68
C GLU A 455 59.36 -46.08 3.70
N MET A 456 58.73 -46.10 4.88
CA MET A 456 58.98 -47.12 5.91
C MET A 456 58.76 -48.54 5.38
N ARG A 457 57.66 -48.78 4.64
CA ARG A 457 57.39 -50.09 4.01
C ARG A 457 58.34 -50.39 2.85
N GLY A 458 58.85 -49.38 2.16
CA GLY A 458 59.88 -49.51 1.14
C GLY A 458 61.19 -49.99 1.75
N ALA A 459 61.72 -49.22 2.71
CA ALA A 459 62.95 -49.53 3.44
C ALA A 459 62.89 -50.91 4.10
N MET A 460 61.78 -51.24 4.77
CA MET A 460 61.62 -52.56 5.39
C MET A 460 61.62 -53.71 4.37
N ARG A 461 61.12 -53.49 3.15
CA ARG A 461 61.17 -54.50 2.08
C ARG A 461 62.59 -54.69 1.56
N GLU A 462 63.36 -53.63 1.38
CA GLU A 462 64.76 -53.73 0.96
C GLU A 462 65.62 -54.41 2.03
N LEU A 463 65.50 -54.02 3.31
CA LEU A 463 66.20 -54.70 4.42
C LEU A 463 65.89 -56.20 4.50
N ARG A 464 64.64 -56.59 4.19
CA ARG A 464 64.28 -58.02 4.13
C ARG A 464 64.95 -58.73 2.95
N LYS A 465 65.07 -58.09 1.78
CA LYS A 465 65.79 -58.64 0.62
C LYS A 465 67.29 -58.75 0.92
N ASP A 466 67.87 -57.74 1.54
CA ASP A 466 69.29 -57.75 1.93
C ASP A 466 69.59 -58.85 2.93
N ASN A 467 68.73 -59.01 3.94
CA ASN A 467 68.84 -60.12 4.90
C ASN A 467 68.72 -61.49 4.21
N GLN A 468 67.80 -61.64 3.25
CA GLN A 468 67.70 -62.87 2.47
C GLN A 468 68.95 -63.11 1.62
N PHE A 469 69.54 -62.06 1.05
CA PHE A 469 70.78 -62.14 0.28
C PHE A 469 71.96 -62.56 1.15
N ILE A 470 72.18 -61.87 2.27
CA ILE A 470 73.24 -62.19 3.25
C ILE A 470 73.07 -63.63 3.78
N ALA A 471 71.85 -64.04 4.09
CA ALA A 471 71.59 -65.40 4.55
C ALA A 471 71.94 -66.45 3.49
N ARG A 472 71.68 -66.15 2.21
CA ARG A 472 72.01 -67.04 1.08
C ARG A 472 73.52 -67.12 0.86
N GLU A 473 74.24 -66.01 0.97
CA GLU A 473 75.71 -65.99 0.90
C GLU A 473 76.36 -66.75 2.07
N LYS A 474 75.95 -66.46 3.32
CA LYS A 474 76.44 -67.19 4.50
C LYS A 474 76.21 -68.69 4.39
N ARG A 475 75.04 -69.11 3.89
CA ARG A 475 74.75 -70.53 3.66
C ARG A 475 75.69 -71.13 2.63
N ARG A 476 75.94 -70.44 1.52
CA ARG A 476 76.88 -70.87 0.47
C ARG A 476 78.29 -71.02 1.00
N GLU A 477 78.74 -70.09 1.84
CA GLU A 477 80.05 -70.15 2.51
C GLU A 477 80.16 -71.34 3.47
N VAL A 478 79.14 -71.56 4.31
CA VAL A 478 79.07 -72.72 5.21
C VAL A 478 79.06 -74.04 4.43
N GLU A 479 78.25 -74.16 3.37
CA GLU A 479 78.21 -75.34 2.50
C GLU A 479 79.56 -75.61 1.82
N ALA A 480 80.27 -74.57 1.37
CA ALA A 480 81.60 -74.69 0.80
C ALA A 480 82.62 -75.19 1.83
N ASN A 481 82.59 -74.60 3.03
CA ASN A 481 83.45 -75.01 4.16
C ASN A 481 83.17 -76.45 4.60
N ASP A 482 81.91 -76.85 4.70
CA ASP A 482 81.52 -78.23 5.04
C ASP A 482 81.90 -79.22 3.94
N ARG A 483 81.80 -78.83 2.66
CA ARG A 483 82.29 -79.65 1.54
C ARG A 483 83.80 -79.86 1.64
N MET A 484 84.56 -78.82 1.97
CA MET A 484 86.01 -78.93 2.20
C MET A 484 86.33 -79.82 3.41
N ARG A 485 85.63 -79.64 4.54
CA ARG A 485 85.77 -80.50 5.72
C ARG A 485 85.49 -81.96 5.38
N ARG A 486 84.34 -82.27 4.79
CA ARG A 486 83.94 -83.64 4.40
C ARG A 486 84.95 -84.30 3.46
N LYS A 487 85.51 -83.56 2.50
CA LYS A 487 86.59 -84.08 1.64
C LYS A 487 87.81 -84.46 2.46
N LYS A 488 88.30 -83.57 3.33
CA LYS A 488 89.43 -83.85 4.23
C LYS A 488 89.16 -85.03 5.16
N THR A 489 87.97 -85.12 5.75
CA THR A 489 87.61 -86.25 6.62
C THR A 489 87.59 -87.56 5.84
N LYS A 490 87.07 -87.56 4.60
CA LYS A 490 87.05 -88.73 3.72
C LYS A 490 88.47 -89.16 3.32
N GLU A 491 89.35 -88.22 3.01
CA GLU A 491 90.77 -88.49 2.73
C GLU A 491 91.48 -89.12 3.93
N LEU A 492 91.28 -88.57 5.13
CA LEU A 492 91.81 -89.13 6.38
C LEU A 492 91.28 -90.54 6.65
N LEU A 493 89.97 -90.77 6.47
CA LEU A 493 89.33 -92.06 6.71
C LEU A 493 89.77 -93.12 5.68
N HIS A 494 89.94 -92.72 4.42
CA HIS A 494 90.54 -93.57 3.38
C HIS A 494 91.99 -93.94 3.72
N SER A 495 92.79 -92.99 4.23
CA SER A 495 94.16 -93.27 4.70
C SER A 495 94.16 -94.26 5.86
N LEU A 496 93.27 -94.08 6.85
CA LEU A 496 93.08 -94.99 7.98
C LEU A 496 92.64 -96.40 7.55
N GLN A 497 91.71 -96.50 6.60
CA GLN A 497 91.28 -97.78 6.03
C GLN A 497 92.42 -98.49 5.28
N GLY A 498 93.28 -97.73 4.59
CA GLY A 498 94.51 -98.24 4.00
C GLY A 498 95.42 -98.88 5.05
N GLN A 499 95.66 -98.18 6.17
CA GLN A 499 96.44 -98.71 7.29
C GLN A 499 95.82 -99.97 7.90
N GLU A 500 94.50 -100.03 8.05
CA GLU A 500 93.81 -101.24 8.54
C GLU A 500 93.95 -102.42 7.56
N SER A 501 93.89 -102.15 6.25
CA SER A 501 94.11 -103.17 5.21
C SER A 501 95.53 -103.72 5.27
N GLU A 502 96.54 -102.85 5.40
CA GLU A 502 97.93 -103.24 5.61
C GLU A 502 98.11 -104.06 6.90
N TYR A 503 97.49 -103.63 8.00
CA TYR A 503 97.49 -104.36 9.27
C TYR A 503 96.87 -105.76 9.13
N LYS A 504 95.70 -105.88 8.50
CA LYS A 504 95.06 -107.19 8.22
C LYS A 504 95.92 -108.07 7.32
N LYS A 505 96.52 -107.51 6.26
CA LYS A 505 97.45 -108.23 5.38
C LYS A 505 98.66 -108.76 6.17
N ASN A 506 99.22 -107.94 7.06
CA ASN A 506 100.31 -108.35 7.96
C ASN A 506 99.87 -109.45 8.95
N MET A 507 98.62 -109.41 9.45
CA MET A 507 98.06 -110.46 10.30
C MET A 507 97.84 -111.77 9.53
N TYR A 508 97.33 -111.73 8.30
CA TYR A 508 97.19 -112.91 7.44
C TYR A 508 98.55 -113.52 7.05
N MET A 509 99.55 -112.70 6.72
CA MET A 509 100.92 -113.16 6.45
C MET A 509 101.56 -113.85 7.66
N LYS A 510 101.19 -113.48 8.90
CA LYS A 510 101.61 -114.16 10.13
C LYS A 510 100.89 -115.49 10.39
N GLN A 511 99.67 -115.68 9.87
CA GLN A 511 98.86 -116.90 10.06
C GLN A 511 99.06 -117.96 8.97
N ALA A 512 99.70 -117.62 7.85
CA ALA A 512 100.06 -118.61 6.83
C ALA A 512 101.14 -119.57 7.37
N PRO A 513 100.90 -120.89 7.44
CA PRO A 513 101.94 -121.85 7.81
C PRO A 513 103.01 -121.88 6.72
N ARG A 514 104.27 -121.69 7.11
CA ARG A 514 105.42 -122.05 6.26
C ARG A 514 105.32 -123.54 5.96
N LYS A 515 105.02 -123.88 4.71
CA LYS A 515 105.22 -125.21 4.14
C LYS A 515 106.28 -125.11 3.07
#